data_AF-A0A966W7B4-F1
#
_entry.id   AF-A0A966W7B4-F1
#
_cell.length_a   1.000
_cell.length_b   1.000
_cell.length_c   1.000
_cell.angle_alpha   90.00
_cell.angle_beta   90.00
_cell.angle_gamma   90.00
#
_symmetry.space_group_name_H-M   'P 1'
#
loop_
_entity.id
_entity.type
_entity.pdbx_description
1 polymer ?
#
loop_
_entity_poly.entity_id
_entity_poly.type
_entity_poly.pdbx_seq_one_letter_code
_entity_poly.pdbx_strand_id
1 'polypeptide(L)'
;VTAEIQQVTYSEFLPTLLGPGSIPQWNGYRSNVDPTISVEFSVAAMRFGHSIVSNVVSREAEDGSLTGPEMLLRDAFFMPASEFVKHGGADGFLRHIGSDVSNTLDAHLVDDLRNFLNDPPVAIDLAAINIQRSRDVGLGTLNQTRVALGMRPHADFSQVTPDPELASRLKTAYGTIDRLDLWIGGLSERRVRGALVGETFHRILTDQFVRLRDGDRLWWENQSWDRGMAQWIRETTIADVVLRNTDTKRMQANMFLAAERADLGRPGVALAVARTDPHRASGAPIASTEVRSHDGTGTNTQFSALNGVGWQFGRIGPARFADGVHTMVAGDPNPRTISNVVVAYENTSIPAEKASAMLYVWGQFLTHEIEFAKSGTEDGSVFSPAGDPVLATGTMIPMTRLAVDTSTPPAAPGGASRPTTPPPGGNPGAASGANPPPRR
;
A
#
# COMPACT_ATOMS: atom_id res chain seq x y z
N VAL A 1 -8.83 14.89 -11.88
CA VAL A 1 -8.17 14.32 -10.68
C VAL A 1 -8.58 12.88 -10.40
N THR A 2 -9.78 12.56 -9.87
CA THR A 2 -10.14 11.17 -9.52
C THR A 2 -10.02 10.20 -10.70
N ALA A 3 -10.48 10.59 -11.88
CA ALA A 3 -10.32 9.81 -13.10
C ALA A 3 -8.85 9.58 -13.49
N GLU A 4 -7.97 10.55 -13.25
CA GLU A 4 -6.52 10.43 -13.49
C GLU A 4 -5.88 9.47 -12.48
N ILE A 5 -6.27 9.55 -11.19
CA ILE A 5 -5.82 8.60 -10.16
C ILE A 5 -6.22 7.17 -10.54
N GLN A 6 -7.47 6.98 -10.95
CA GLN A 6 -7.98 5.70 -11.42
C GLN A 6 -7.23 5.22 -12.66
N GLN A 7 -7.01 6.10 -13.64
CA GLN A 7 -6.27 5.73 -14.83
C GLN A 7 -4.84 5.29 -14.48
N VAL A 8 -4.05 6.16 -13.85
CA VAL A 8 -2.65 5.87 -13.47
C VAL A 8 -2.54 4.59 -12.66
N THR A 9 -3.46 4.38 -11.71
CA THR A 9 -3.48 3.18 -10.88
C THR A 9 -3.66 1.91 -11.73
N TYR A 10 -4.64 1.90 -12.63
CA TYR A 10 -4.99 0.68 -13.38
C TYR A 10 -4.17 0.47 -14.65
N SER A 11 -3.61 1.54 -15.24
CA SER A 11 -2.82 1.46 -16.48
C SER A 11 -1.31 1.41 -16.26
N GLU A 12 -0.79 1.92 -15.14
CA GLU A 12 0.66 1.97 -14.89
C GLU A 12 1.08 1.26 -13.60
N PHE A 13 0.46 1.58 -12.46
CA PHE A 13 0.84 1.02 -11.16
C PHE A 13 0.56 -0.49 -11.07
N LEU A 14 -0.69 -0.91 -11.31
CA LEU A 14 -1.08 -2.32 -11.18
C LEU A 14 -0.36 -3.24 -12.18
N PRO A 15 -0.19 -2.88 -13.47
CA PRO A 15 0.62 -3.70 -14.39
C PRO A 15 2.08 -3.82 -13.98
N THR A 16 2.67 -2.78 -13.37
CA THR A 16 4.05 -2.85 -12.85
C THR A 16 4.14 -3.78 -11.62
N LEU A 17 3.18 -3.71 -10.71
CA LEU A 17 3.17 -4.51 -9.48
C LEU A 17 2.77 -5.98 -9.72
N LEU A 18 1.66 -6.19 -10.43
CA LEU A 18 0.99 -7.48 -10.58
C LEU A 18 1.34 -8.17 -11.90
N GLY A 19 2.06 -7.51 -12.79
CA GLY A 19 2.33 -7.96 -14.14
C GLY A 19 1.20 -7.61 -15.12
N PRO A 20 1.52 -7.52 -16.42
CA PRO A 20 0.57 -7.14 -17.47
C PRO A 20 -0.57 -8.17 -17.59
N GLY A 21 -1.80 -7.68 -17.72
CA GLY A 21 -2.99 -8.52 -17.91
C GLY A 21 -3.58 -9.11 -16.62
N SER A 22 -2.99 -8.83 -15.44
CA SER A 22 -3.52 -9.31 -14.15
C SER A 22 -4.88 -8.71 -13.81
N ILE A 23 -5.13 -7.46 -14.22
CA ILE A 23 -6.46 -6.86 -14.15
C ILE A 23 -7.15 -7.05 -15.50
N PRO A 24 -8.28 -7.80 -15.58
CA PRO A 24 -9.03 -7.99 -16.82
C PRO A 24 -9.53 -6.66 -17.39
N GLN A 25 -9.77 -6.57 -18.70
CA GLN A 25 -10.42 -5.39 -19.28
C GLN A 25 -11.77 -5.13 -18.60
N TRP A 26 -12.09 -3.86 -18.35
CA TRP A 26 -13.37 -3.49 -17.77
C TRP A 26 -14.53 -3.78 -18.75
N ASN A 27 -15.61 -4.34 -18.23
CA ASN A 27 -16.78 -4.77 -19.02
C ASN A 27 -18.09 -4.19 -18.47
N GLY A 28 -18.02 -2.96 -17.94
CA GLY A 28 -19.18 -2.28 -17.38
C GLY A 28 -19.31 -2.41 -15.86
N TYR A 29 -20.06 -1.47 -15.30
CA TYR A 29 -20.41 -1.43 -13.88
C TYR A 29 -21.34 -2.60 -13.51
N ARG A 30 -21.10 -3.22 -12.36
CA ARG A 30 -21.90 -4.31 -11.81
C ARG A 30 -22.33 -3.99 -10.38
N SER A 31 -23.62 -3.71 -10.20
CA SER A 31 -24.16 -3.34 -8.89
C SER A 31 -24.05 -4.45 -7.84
N ASN A 32 -24.08 -5.71 -8.26
CA ASN A 32 -23.99 -6.86 -7.38
C ASN A 32 -22.56 -7.22 -6.92
N VAL A 33 -21.54 -6.47 -7.34
CA VAL A 33 -20.16 -6.62 -6.85
C VAL A 33 -20.01 -5.83 -5.54
N ASP A 34 -19.52 -6.49 -4.48
CA ASP A 34 -19.17 -5.85 -3.21
C ASP A 34 -17.76 -5.22 -3.31
N PRO A 35 -17.64 -3.87 -3.34
CA PRO A 35 -16.34 -3.21 -3.46
C PRO A 35 -15.62 -3.04 -2.11
N THR A 36 -16.11 -3.63 -1.01
CA THR A 36 -15.54 -3.36 0.31
C THR A 36 -14.08 -3.78 0.39
N ILE A 37 -13.24 -2.91 0.95
CA ILE A 37 -11.83 -3.20 1.24
C ILE A 37 -11.76 -4.34 2.26
N SER A 38 -11.02 -5.41 1.94
CA SER A 38 -10.77 -6.51 2.87
C SER A 38 -9.64 -6.18 3.85
N VAL A 39 -9.68 -6.76 5.05
CA VAL A 39 -8.60 -6.63 6.04
C VAL A 39 -7.30 -7.21 5.47
N GLU A 40 -7.34 -8.34 4.77
CA GLU A 40 -6.19 -8.98 4.12
C GLU A 40 -5.51 -8.05 3.10
N PHE A 41 -6.30 -7.28 2.35
CA PHE A 41 -5.79 -6.27 1.44
C PHE A 41 -5.10 -5.14 2.22
N SER A 42 -5.79 -4.52 3.17
CA SER A 42 -5.31 -3.30 3.84
C SER A 42 -4.14 -3.52 4.80
N VAL A 43 -4.23 -4.56 5.65
CA VAL A 43 -3.25 -4.73 6.74
C VAL A 43 -2.08 -5.63 6.36
N ALA A 44 -2.15 -6.33 5.21
CA ALA A 44 -1.08 -7.19 4.73
C ALA A 44 -0.68 -6.87 3.28
N ALA A 45 -1.54 -7.14 2.29
CA ALA A 45 -1.10 -7.13 0.89
C ALA A 45 -0.65 -5.74 0.41
N MET A 46 -1.39 -4.66 0.73
CA MET A 46 -1.00 -3.28 0.37
C MET A 46 0.19 -2.74 1.17
N ARG A 47 0.61 -3.43 2.24
CA ARG A 47 1.83 -3.13 2.99
C ARG A 47 3.10 -3.70 2.34
N PHE A 48 2.99 -4.25 1.13
CA PHE A 48 4.16 -4.66 0.34
C PHE A 48 5.15 -3.49 0.15
N GLY A 49 4.63 -2.27 0.05
CA GLY A 49 5.41 -1.06 -0.23
C GLY A 49 6.53 -0.82 0.79
N HIS A 50 6.37 -1.28 2.03
CA HIS A 50 7.38 -1.12 3.08
C HIS A 50 8.68 -1.87 2.79
N SER A 51 8.65 -2.96 2.03
CA SER A 51 9.86 -3.74 1.67
C SER A 51 10.68 -3.07 0.56
N ILE A 52 10.05 -2.27 -0.29
CA ILE A 52 10.69 -1.69 -1.48
C ILE A 52 11.17 -0.24 -1.27
N VAL A 53 11.19 0.24 -0.03
CA VAL A 53 11.62 1.60 0.32
C VAL A 53 13.14 1.67 0.43
N SER A 54 13.75 2.66 -0.23
CA SER A 54 15.17 2.99 -0.15
C SER A 54 15.52 3.63 1.21
N ASN A 55 16.71 3.36 1.74
CA ASN A 55 17.16 3.97 2.99
C ASN A 55 17.67 5.42 2.82
N VAL A 56 17.81 5.87 1.57
CA VAL A 56 18.28 7.19 1.19
C VAL A 56 17.21 7.85 0.32
N VAL A 57 17.02 9.14 0.53
CA VAL A 57 16.17 9.99 -0.30
C VAL A 57 16.99 11.19 -0.76
N SER A 58 16.95 11.45 -2.06
CA SER A 58 17.69 12.56 -2.67
C SER A 58 16.79 13.49 -3.47
N ARG A 59 17.39 14.58 -3.95
CA ARG A 59 16.76 15.57 -4.84
C ARG A 59 17.64 15.70 -6.06
N GLU A 60 17.08 15.59 -7.25
CA GLU A 60 17.83 15.66 -8.50
C GLU A 60 17.51 16.95 -9.26
N ALA A 61 18.48 17.48 -10.00
CA ALA A 61 18.33 18.53 -10.99
C ALA A 61 17.87 17.95 -12.35
N GLU A 62 17.65 18.82 -13.34
CA GLU A 62 17.25 18.37 -14.69
C GLU A 62 18.28 17.48 -15.37
N ASP A 63 19.56 17.69 -15.09
CA ASP A 63 20.68 16.92 -15.63
C ASP A 63 20.99 15.64 -14.84
N GLY A 64 20.28 15.38 -13.74
CA GLY A 64 20.50 14.23 -12.85
C GLY A 64 21.50 14.48 -11.72
N SER A 65 22.13 15.66 -11.65
CA SER A 65 22.98 16.01 -10.51
C SER A 65 22.15 16.22 -9.24
N LEU A 66 22.73 15.99 -8.06
CA LEU A 66 22.03 16.20 -6.79
C LEU A 66 21.87 17.69 -6.46
N THR A 67 20.66 18.09 -6.05
CA THR A 67 20.35 19.44 -5.58
C THR A 67 20.22 19.45 -4.06
N GLY A 68 21.35 19.34 -3.37
CA GLY A 68 21.45 19.25 -1.91
C GLY A 68 22.18 17.99 -1.44
N PRO A 69 22.39 17.82 -0.12
CA PRO A 69 22.94 16.59 0.41
C PRO A 69 21.94 15.44 0.26
N GLU A 70 22.46 14.22 0.12
CA GLU A 70 21.67 13.01 0.31
C GLU A 70 21.14 12.97 1.76
N MET A 71 19.93 12.46 1.94
CA MET A 71 19.29 12.37 3.25
C MET A 71 19.00 10.90 3.56
N LEU A 72 19.24 10.50 4.79
CA LEU A 72 18.68 9.24 5.27
C LEU A 72 17.15 9.36 5.31
N LEU A 73 16.46 8.24 5.06
CA LEU A 73 15.00 8.21 5.07
C LEU A 73 14.45 8.72 6.42
N ARG A 74 15.11 8.37 7.53
CA ARG A 74 14.72 8.83 8.87
C ARG A 74 14.66 10.35 9.00
N ASP A 75 15.54 11.06 8.31
CA ASP A 75 15.63 12.53 8.36
C ASP A 75 14.60 13.21 7.44
N ALA A 76 14.02 12.45 6.50
CA ALA A 76 12.96 12.92 5.62
C ALA A 76 11.57 12.84 6.28
N PHE A 77 11.40 12.05 7.33
CA PHE A 77 10.12 11.97 8.05
C PHE A 77 9.77 13.29 8.72
N PHE A 78 8.51 13.72 8.53
CA PHE A 78 7.99 14.97 9.10
C PHE A 78 8.87 16.21 8.82
N MET A 79 9.58 16.20 7.68
CA MET A 79 10.44 17.30 7.24
C MET A 79 9.70 18.63 7.34
N PRO A 80 10.26 19.65 8.04
CA PRO A 80 9.64 20.96 8.13
C PRO A 80 9.43 21.58 6.74
N ALA A 81 8.30 22.27 6.56
CA ALA A 81 7.98 22.93 5.29
C ALA A 81 9.10 23.90 4.84
N SER A 82 9.79 24.56 5.78
CA SER A 82 10.92 25.44 5.49
C SER A 82 12.12 24.70 4.88
N GLU A 83 12.39 23.47 5.32
CA GLU A 83 13.48 22.66 4.77
C GLU A 83 13.09 22.06 3.42
N PHE A 84 11.81 21.67 3.26
CA PHE A 84 11.27 21.21 1.98
C PHE A 84 11.42 22.25 0.86
N VAL A 85 11.08 23.53 1.11
CA VAL A 85 11.14 24.58 0.08
C VAL A 85 12.56 25.09 -0.22
N LYS A 86 13.49 24.94 0.73
CA LYS A 86 14.88 25.46 0.63
C LYS A 86 15.63 24.95 -0.61
N HIS A 87 15.29 23.75 -1.08
CA HIS A 87 15.94 23.07 -2.19
C HIS A 87 15.02 22.87 -3.40
N GLY A 88 14.06 23.77 -3.61
CA GLY A 88 13.19 23.75 -4.79
C GLY A 88 11.91 22.93 -4.63
N GLY A 89 11.55 22.53 -3.41
CA GLY A 89 10.27 21.86 -3.13
C GLY A 89 10.18 20.46 -3.76
N ALA A 90 9.04 20.17 -4.39
CA ALA A 90 8.70 18.83 -4.85
C ALA A 90 9.52 18.37 -6.07
N ASP A 91 9.95 19.29 -6.93
CA ASP A 91 10.53 18.99 -8.25
C ASP A 91 11.72 18.04 -8.16
N GLY A 92 12.69 18.35 -7.29
CA GLY A 92 13.87 17.51 -7.13
C GLY A 92 13.55 16.12 -6.59
N PHE A 93 12.59 16.03 -5.67
CA PHE A 93 12.13 14.75 -5.13
C PHE A 93 11.37 13.91 -6.17
N LEU A 94 10.48 14.53 -6.95
CA LEU A 94 9.70 13.82 -7.97
C LEU A 94 10.58 13.30 -9.10
N ARG A 95 11.62 14.05 -9.48
CA ARG A 95 12.65 13.58 -10.41
C ARG A 95 13.39 12.37 -9.84
N HIS A 96 13.87 12.48 -8.61
CA HIS A 96 14.60 11.40 -7.94
C HIS A 96 13.74 10.15 -7.72
N ILE A 97 12.49 10.27 -7.28
CA ILE A 97 11.58 9.13 -7.09
C ILE A 97 11.33 8.36 -8.40
N GLY A 98 11.39 9.04 -9.55
CA GLY A 98 11.36 8.36 -10.84
C GLY A 98 12.67 7.61 -11.15
N SER A 99 13.82 8.16 -10.79
CA SER A 99 15.14 7.61 -11.14
C SER A 99 15.68 6.60 -10.14
N ASP A 100 15.28 6.70 -8.87
CA ASP A 100 15.69 5.82 -7.79
C ASP A 100 15.13 4.42 -8.00
N VAL A 101 16.02 3.43 -8.00
CA VAL A 101 15.63 2.01 -8.13
C VAL A 101 15.11 1.57 -6.76
N SER A 102 13.88 1.05 -6.73
CA SER A 102 13.31 0.56 -5.47
C SER A 102 14.12 -0.60 -4.92
N ASN A 103 14.05 -0.81 -3.60
CA ASN A 103 14.53 -2.06 -3.03
C ASN A 103 13.73 -3.27 -3.58
N THR A 104 14.33 -4.44 -3.43
CA THR A 104 13.70 -5.70 -3.82
C THR A 104 12.50 -5.99 -2.94
N LEU A 105 11.38 -6.38 -3.55
CA LEU A 105 10.20 -6.84 -2.81
C LEU A 105 10.49 -8.24 -2.28
N ASP A 106 10.79 -8.32 -0.99
CA ASP A 106 11.06 -9.53 -0.23
C ASP A 106 10.72 -9.32 1.27
N ALA A 107 11.19 -10.20 2.14
CA ALA A 107 10.93 -10.08 3.58
C ALA A 107 11.80 -9.02 4.28
N HIS A 108 12.76 -8.40 3.58
CA HIS A 108 13.69 -7.43 4.12
C HIS A 108 13.09 -6.02 4.15
N LEU A 109 13.40 -5.28 5.23
CA LEU A 109 13.11 -3.85 5.35
C LEU A 109 14.39 -3.14 5.81
N VAL A 110 14.60 -1.95 5.25
CA VAL A 110 15.72 -1.08 5.63
C VAL A 110 15.65 -0.66 7.10
N ASP A 111 16.82 -0.44 7.70
CA ASP A 111 16.95 -0.14 9.12
C ASP A 111 16.21 1.13 9.54
N ASP A 112 16.10 2.15 8.69
CA ASP A 112 15.36 3.37 9.02
C ASP A 112 13.86 3.11 9.23
N LEU A 113 13.31 2.02 8.68
CA LEU A 113 11.94 1.58 8.94
C LEU A 113 11.86 0.56 10.08
N ARG A 114 12.88 -0.28 10.24
CA ARG A 114 12.87 -1.40 11.21
C ARG A 114 13.32 -1.01 12.62
N ASN A 115 14.15 0.02 12.73
CA ASN A 115 14.78 0.42 14.00
C ASN A 115 14.62 1.91 14.29
N PHE A 116 14.29 2.76 13.29
CA PHE A 116 14.31 4.21 13.47
C PHE A 116 13.10 4.90 12.84
N LEU A 117 11.96 4.19 12.73
CA LEU A 117 10.74 4.82 12.25
C LEU A 117 10.34 5.91 13.26
N ASN A 118 10.46 7.18 12.87
CA ASN A 118 10.10 8.34 13.68
C ASN A 118 10.82 8.42 15.05
N ASP A 119 12.10 8.80 15.04
CA ASP A 119 12.92 9.05 16.23
C ASP A 119 12.69 10.49 16.74
N PRO A 120 12.60 10.88 18.04
CA PRO A 120 12.50 10.18 19.34
C PRO A 120 11.16 10.50 20.11
N PRO A 121 10.87 9.94 21.32
CA PRO A 121 11.76 9.28 22.29
C PRO A 121 11.86 7.75 22.22
N VAL A 122 11.25 7.08 21.25
CA VAL A 122 11.34 5.60 21.14
C VAL A 122 11.51 5.18 19.68
N ALA A 123 12.53 4.37 19.42
CA ALA A 123 12.73 3.64 18.17
C ALA A 123 11.50 2.78 17.83
N ILE A 124 10.86 3.04 16.70
CA ILE A 124 9.72 2.24 16.25
C ILE A 124 10.17 1.22 15.19
N ASP A 125 9.79 -0.04 15.40
CA ASP A 125 9.98 -1.12 14.44
C ASP A 125 8.71 -1.31 13.61
N LEU A 126 8.74 -0.82 12.35
CA LEU A 126 7.59 -0.89 11.45
C LEU A 126 7.18 -2.35 11.16
N ALA A 127 8.14 -3.27 11.07
CA ALA A 127 7.85 -4.67 10.82
C ALA A 127 7.14 -5.31 12.02
N ALA A 128 7.63 -5.06 13.23
CA ALA A 128 6.98 -5.52 14.45
C ALA A 128 5.55 -4.96 14.56
N ILE A 129 5.35 -3.68 14.21
CA ILE A 129 4.01 -3.06 14.18
C ILE A 129 3.11 -3.70 13.11
N ASN A 130 3.61 -3.99 11.90
CA ASN A 130 2.80 -4.63 10.86
C ASN A 130 2.32 -6.02 11.28
N ILE A 131 3.21 -6.83 11.85
CA ILE A 131 2.88 -8.15 12.39
C ILE A 131 1.86 -8.02 13.53
N GLN A 132 2.13 -7.13 14.49
CA GLN A 132 1.24 -6.94 15.64
C GLN A 132 -0.13 -6.38 15.22
N ARG A 133 -0.18 -5.46 14.25
CA ARG A 133 -1.44 -4.95 13.68
C ARG A 133 -2.21 -6.03 12.95
N SER A 134 -1.54 -6.96 12.28
CA SER A 134 -2.20 -8.11 11.65
C SER A 134 -2.89 -8.98 12.71
N ARG A 135 -2.24 -9.22 13.85
CA ARG A 135 -2.81 -10.00 14.96
C ARG A 135 -3.92 -9.25 15.68
N ASP A 136 -3.77 -7.94 15.87
CA ASP A 136 -4.76 -7.04 16.47
C ASP A 136 -6.12 -7.11 15.75
N VAL A 137 -6.10 -7.22 14.42
CA VAL A 137 -7.32 -7.36 13.61
C VAL A 137 -7.74 -8.81 13.38
N GLY A 138 -7.09 -9.77 14.04
CA GLY A 138 -7.39 -11.20 13.92
C GLY A 138 -7.21 -11.69 12.50
N LEU A 139 -6.14 -11.26 11.82
CA LEU A 139 -5.83 -11.74 10.48
C LEU A 139 -5.45 -13.22 10.52
N GLY A 140 -5.95 -13.98 9.54
CA GLY A 140 -5.55 -15.36 9.36
C GLY A 140 -4.06 -15.49 9.03
N THR A 141 -3.50 -16.68 9.26
CA THR A 141 -2.14 -17.02 8.80
C THR A 141 -2.10 -17.13 7.27
N LEU A 142 -0.90 -17.23 6.69
CA LEU A 142 -0.73 -17.42 5.25
C LEU A 142 -1.57 -18.61 4.75
N ASN A 143 -1.45 -19.78 5.39
CA ASN A 143 -2.18 -20.99 5.00
C ASN A 143 -3.70 -20.85 5.16
N GLN A 144 -4.17 -20.24 6.25
CA GLN A 144 -5.61 -20.00 6.44
C GLN A 144 -6.18 -19.08 5.35
N THR A 145 -5.44 -18.05 4.97
CA THR A 145 -5.82 -17.12 3.90
C THR A 145 -5.80 -17.82 2.54
N ARG A 146 -4.76 -18.62 2.25
CA ARG A 146 -4.69 -19.43 1.02
C ARG A 146 -5.90 -20.36 0.89
N VAL A 147 -6.27 -21.07 1.96
CA VAL A 147 -7.47 -21.92 1.96
C VAL A 147 -8.74 -21.10 1.69
N ALA A 148 -8.90 -19.94 2.33
CA ALA A 148 -10.04 -19.06 2.10
C ALA A 148 -10.12 -18.53 0.65
N LEU A 149 -8.98 -18.37 -0.03
CA LEU A 149 -8.87 -18.01 -1.44
C LEU A 149 -9.08 -19.19 -2.41
N GLY A 150 -9.32 -20.40 -1.89
CA GLY A 150 -9.44 -21.64 -2.68
C GLY A 150 -8.09 -22.17 -3.17
N MET A 151 -6.98 -21.77 -2.54
CA MET A 151 -5.62 -22.16 -2.90
C MET A 151 -5.14 -23.29 -1.98
N ARG A 152 -4.12 -24.05 -2.44
CA ARG A 152 -3.51 -25.09 -1.61
C ARG A 152 -2.65 -24.46 -0.53
N PRO A 153 -2.76 -24.87 0.75
CA PRO A 153 -1.83 -24.44 1.78
C PRO A 153 -0.42 -24.99 1.50
N HIS A 154 0.60 -24.28 1.95
CA HIS A 154 1.99 -24.72 1.90
C HIS A 154 2.23 -25.75 3.01
N ALA A 155 2.89 -26.85 2.68
CA ALA A 155 3.23 -27.92 3.61
C ALA A 155 4.54 -27.66 4.37
N ASP A 156 5.42 -26.80 3.84
CA ASP A 156 6.73 -26.48 4.43
C ASP A 156 7.19 -25.08 3.97
N PHE A 157 8.11 -24.47 4.73
CA PHE A 157 8.69 -23.16 4.40
C PHE A 157 9.43 -23.13 3.05
N SER A 158 10.00 -24.26 2.61
CA SER A 158 10.63 -24.40 1.28
C SER A 158 9.64 -24.28 0.10
N GLN A 159 8.33 -24.40 0.35
CA GLN A 159 7.30 -24.15 -0.66
C GLN A 159 6.92 -22.66 -0.76
N VAL A 160 7.20 -21.87 0.29
CA VAL A 160 6.96 -20.43 0.30
C VAL A 160 8.02 -19.73 -0.55
N THR A 161 9.29 -19.96 -0.25
CA THR A 161 10.41 -19.24 -0.88
C THR A 161 11.40 -20.19 -1.57
N PRO A 162 11.99 -19.82 -2.72
CA PRO A 162 13.13 -20.54 -3.29
C PRO A 162 14.42 -20.41 -2.46
N ASP A 163 14.50 -19.42 -1.56
CA ASP A 163 15.69 -19.13 -0.77
C ASP A 163 15.76 -20.05 0.46
N PRO A 164 16.72 -21.00 0.51
CA PRO A 164 16.82 -21.93 1.62
C PRO A 164 17.22 -21.26 2.94
N GLU A 165 17.92 -20.12 2.91
CA GLU A 165 18.28 -19.39 4.11
C GLU A 165 17.05 -18.69 4.69
N LEU A 166 16.27 -17.99 3.85
CA LEU A 166 15.00 -17.40 4.26
C LEU A 166 14.04 -18.47 4.80
N ALA A 167 13.91 -19.62 4.13
CA ALA A 167 13.09 -20.73 4.61
C ALA A 167 13.53 -21.22 6.01
N SER A 168 14.85 -21.33 6.25
CA SER A 168 15.41 -21.70 7.56
C SER A 168 15.11 -20.65 8.64
N ARG A 169 15.21 -19.36 8.30
CA ARG A 169 14.89 -18.24 9.22
C ARG A 169 13.41 -18.20 9.56
N LEU A 170 12.53 -18.38 8.57
CA LEU A 170 11.09 -18.51 8.80
C LEU A 170 10.78 -19.69 9.73
N LYS A 171 11.42 -20.85 9.51
CA LYS A 171 11.30 -22.01 10.40
C LYS A 171 11.80 -21.71 11.82
N THR A 172 12.91 -20.99 11.95
CA THR A 172 13.46 -20.58 13.25
C THR A 172 12.51 -19.65 13.99
N ALA A 173 11.90 -18.69 13.29
CA ALA A 173 10.99 -17.71 13.88
C ALA A 173 9.62 -18.30 14.23
N TYR A 174 9.06 -19.17 13.39
CA TYR A 174 7.67 -19.64 13.51
C TYR A 174 7.52 -21.08 14.00
N GLY A 175 8.56 -21.91 13.87
CA GLY A 175 8.56 -23.34 14.18
C GLY A 175 7.79 -24.20 13.16
N THR A 176 6.56 -23.78 12.82
CA THR A 176 5.67 -24.46 11.86
C THR A 176 5.07 -23.48 10.85
N ILE A 177 4.87 -23.95 9.61
CA ILE A 177 4.30 -23.17 8.50
C ILE A 177 2.90 -22.64 8.81
N ASP A 178 2.14 -23.36 9.63
CA ASP A 178 0.75 -22.99 9.95
C ASP A 178 0.63 -21.75 10.83
N ARG A 179 1.74 -21.27 11.41
CA ARG A 179 1.81 -20.04 12.22
C ARG A 179 2.30 -18.82 11.43
N LEU A 180 2.72 -18.99 10.18
CA LEU A 180 3.30 -17.92 9.38
C LEU A 180 2.29 -16.78 9.17
N ASP A 181 2.57 -15.59 9.69
CA ASP A 181 1.72 -14.40 9.52
C ASP A 181 1.56 -14.07 8.02
N LEU A 182 0.36 -13.65 7.59
CA LEU A 182 0.07 -13.38 6.17
C LEU A 182 1.03 -12.34 5.56
N TRP A 183 1.36 -11.27 6.30
CA TRP A 183 2.24 -10.22 5.78
C TRP A 183 3.65 -10.73 5.49
N ILE A 184 4.29 -11.39 6.47
CA ILE A 184 5.63 -11.99 6.29
C ILE A 184 5.60 -13.09 5.23
N GLY A 185 4.57 -13.94 5.26
CA GLY A 185 4.39 -15.00 4.28
C GLY A 185 4.26 -14.48 2.85
N GLY A 186 3.40 -13.49 2.61
CA GLY A 186 3.19 -12.93 1.28
C GLY A 186 4.40 -12.17 0.72
N LEU A 187 5.19 -11.51 1.58
CA LEU A 187 6.49 -10.93 1.21
C LEU A 187 7.53 -12.01 0.87
N SER A 188 7.45 -13.17 1.51
CA SER A 188 8.41 -14.27 1.31
C SER A 188 8.06 -15.18 0.13
N GLU A 189 6.84 -15.11 -0.41
CA GLU A 189 6.39 -16.02 -1.46
C GLU A 189 7.18 -15.82 -2.76
N ARG A 190 7.51 -16.93 -3.42
CA ARG A 190 8.05 -16.91 -4.79
C ARG A 190 7.17 -16.04 -5.68
N ARG A 191 7.81 -15.07 -6.36
CA ARG A 191 7.15 -14.15 -7.28
C ARG A 191 6.42 -14.88 -8.41
N VAL A 192 5.23 -14.38 -8.74
CA VAL A 192 4.54 -14.76 -9.98
C VAL A 192 5.34 -14.20 -11.15
N ARG A 193 5.47 -14.97 -12.24
CA ARG A 193 6.23 -14.54 -13.42
C ARG A 193 5.67 -13.21 -13.96
N GLY A 194 6.52 -12.20 -14.04
CA GLY A 194 6.16 -10.87 -14.53
C GLY A 194 5.51 -9.94 -13.48
N ALA A 195 5.32 -10.41 -12.25
CA ALA A 195 4.86 -9.61 -11.12
C ALA A 195 5.99 -9.45 -10.07
N LEU A 196 5.84 -8.47 -9.19
CA LEU A 196 6.76 -8.28 -8.06
C LEU A 196 6.35 -9.06 -6.81
N VAL A 197 5.09 -9.51 -6.76
CA VAL A 197 4.51 -10.21 -5.60
C VAL A 197 4.34 -11.72 -5.84
N GLY A 198 4.27 -12.48 -4.74
CA GLY A 198 3.93 -13.89 -4.74
C GLY A 198 2.45 -14.19 -4.98
N GLU A 199 2.11 -15.48 -5.09
CA GLU A 199 0.79 -15.97 -5.51
C GLU A 199 -0.37 -15.46 -4.63
N THR A 200 -0.20 -15.44 -3.30
CA THR A 200 -1.26 -15.06 -2.36
C THR A 200 -1.54 -13.56 -2.44
N PHE A 201 -0.50 -12.73 -2.39
CA PHE A 201 -0.65 -11.28 -2.55
C PHE A 201 -1.16 -10.90 -3.93
N HIS A 202 -0.69 -11.57 -4.99
CA HIS A 202 -1.21 -11.38 -6.35
C HIS A 202 -2.73 -11.58 -6.39
N ARG A 203 -3.23 -12.67 -5.79
CA ARG A 203 -4.67 -12.96 -5.74
C ARG A 203 -5.46 -11.94 -4.94
N ILE A 204 -4.97 -11.55 -3.74
CA ILE A 204 -5.64 -10.56 -2.88
C ILE A 204 -5.75 -9.20 -3.57
N LEU A 205 -4.63 -8.71 -4.12
CA LEU A 205 -4.56 -7.41 -4.78
C LEU A 205 -5.42 -7.40 -6.04
N THR A 206 -5.30 -8.42 -6.89
CA THR A 206 -6.10 -8.53 -8.13
C THR A 206 -7.58 -8.56 -7.82
N ASP A 207 -8.04 -9.41 -6.88
CA ASP A 207 -9.44 -9.50 -6.49
C ASP A 207 -9.98 -8.15 -5.98
N GLN A 208 -9.27 -7.52 -5.05
CA GLN A 208 -9.72 -6.26 -4.46
C GLN A 208 -9.81 -5.13 -5.50
N PHE A 209 -8.79 -4.94 -6.34
CA PHE A 209 -8.81 -3.89 -7.35
C PHE A 209 -9.88 -4.17 -8.43
N VAL A 210 -10.10 -5.43 -8.81
CA VAL A 210 -11.22 -5.76 -9.72
C VAL A 210 -12.57 -5.42 -9.09
N ARG A 211 -12.79 -5.75 -7.81
CA ARG A 211 -14.04 -5.40 -7.11
C ARG A 211 -14.22 -3.89 -6.94
N LEU A 212 -13.16 -3.16 -6.62
CA LEU A 212 -13.18 -1.70 -6.53
C LEU A 212 -13.57 -1.06 -7.86
N ARG A 213 -13.05 -1.54 -8.99
CA ARG A 213 -13.41 -1.04 -10.32
C ARG A 213 -14.82 -1.43 -10.75
N ASP A 214 -15.11 -2.72 -10.70
CA ASP A 214 -16.33 -3.26 -11.29
C ASP A 214 -17.57 -2.94 -10.43
N GLY A 215 -17.39 -2.75 -9.12
CA GLY A 215 -18.44 -2.38 -8.17
C GLY A 215 -18.62 -0.87 -7.97
N ASP A 216 -17.92 -0.03 -8.72
CA ASP A 216 -17.97 1.43 -8.61
C ASP A 216 -18.71 2.06 -9.80
N ARG A 217 -19.92 2.56 -9.53
CA ARG A 217 -20.75 3.23 -10.54
C ARG A 217 -20.13 4.55 -11.02
N LEU A 218 -19.21 5.12 -10.24
CA LEU A 218 -18.50 6.35 -10.53
C LEU A 218 -17.10 6.08 -11.13
N TRP A 219 -16.79 4.82 -11.49
CA TRP A 219 -15.62 4.47 -12.29
C TRP A 219 -15.53 5.37 -13.52
N TRP A 220 -14.35 5.90 -13.83
CA TRP A 220 -14.23 6.95 -14.84
C TRP A 220 -14.73 6.53 -16.22
N GLU A 221 -14.58 5.26 -16.64
CA GLU A 221 -15.12 4.79 -17.93
C GLU A 221 -16.65 4.64 -17.93
N ASN A 222 -17.30 4.67 -16.76
CA ASN A 222 -18.77 4.64 -16.64
C ASN A 222 -19.41 6.04 -16.65
N GLN A 223 -18.60 7.10 -16.72
CA GLN A 223 -19.07 8.48 -16.71
C GLN A 223 -19.29 8.99 -18.13
N SER A 224 -20.16 10.00 -18.27
CA SER A 224 -20.55 10.57 -19.58
C SER A 224 -19.56 11.64 -20.07
N TRP A 225 -18.30 11.28 -20.23
CA TRP A 225 -17.28 12.16 -20.81
C TRP A 225 -17.53 12.40 -22.31
N ASP A 226 -17.19 13.57 -22.81
CA ASP A 226 -17.01 13.74 -24.26
C ASP A 226 -15.81 12.90 -24.75
N ARG A 227 -15.79 12.58 -26.05
CA ARG A 227 -14.75 11.71 -26.63
C ARG A 227 -13.34 12.24 -26.40
N GLY A 228 -13.15 13.56 -26.49
CA GLY A 228 -11.84 14.19 -26.31
C GLY A 228 -11.35 14.04 -24.87
N MET A 229 -12.20 14.34 -23.90
CA MET A 229 -11.87 14.15 -22.48
C MET A 229 -11.64 12.68 -22.12
N ALA A 230 -12.48 11.76 -22.61
CA ALA A 230 -12.30 10.32 -22.37
C ALA A 230 -10.96 9.80 -22.91
N GLN A 231 -10.57 10.25 -24.10
CA GLN A 231 -9.27 9.92 -24.69
C GLN A 231 -8.12 10.54 -23.89
N TRP A 232 -8.24 11.81 -23.50
CA TRP A 232 -7.24 12.50 -22.71
C TRP A 232 -7.00 11.83 -21.34
N ILE A 233 -8.08 11.46 -20.63
CA ILE A 233 -7.99 10.69 -19.38
C ILE A 233 -7.25 9.38 -19.65
N ARG A 234 -7.67 8.61 -20.66
CA ARG A 234 -7.06 7.31 -21.02
C ARG A 234 -5.56 7.39 -21.32
N GLU A 235 -5.11 8.51 -21.86
CA GLU A 235 -3.71 8.72 -22.22
C GLU A 235 -2.87 9.34 -21.08
N THR A 236 -3.52 9.82 -20.01
CA THR A 236 -2.83 10.48 -18.90
C THR A 236 -1.97 9.50 -18.11
N THR A 237 -0.70 9.84 -17.93
CA THR A 237 0.24 9.13 -17.05
C THR A 237 0.60 9.94 -15.81
N ILE A 238 1.26 9.30 -14.83
CA ILE A 238 1.83 10.02 -13.67
C ILE A 238 2.90 11.04 -14.11
N ALA A 239 3.65 10.75 -15.17
CA ALA A 239 4.62 11.68 -15.73
C ALA A 239 3.95 12.94 -16.28
N ASP A 240 2.79 12.79 -16.95
CA ASP A 240 2.00 13.93 -17.42
C ASP A 240 1.49 14.78 -16.26
N VAL A 241 1.13 14.17 -15.13
CA VAL A 241 0.73 14.90 -13.92
C VAL A 241 1.90 15.70 -13.36
N VAL A 242 3.11 15.11 -13.27
CA VAL A 242 4.30 15.84 -12.80
C VAL A 242 4.62 17.00 -13.74
N LEU A 243 4.75 16.76 -15.05
CA LEU A 243 5.14 17.78 -16.02
C LEU A 243 4.15 18.95 -16.13
N ARG A 244 2.87 18.74 -15.78
CA ARG A 244 1.85 19.80 -15.78
C ARG A 244 1.87 20.68 -14.53
N ASN A 245 2.44 20.19 -13.42
CA ASN A 245 2.30 20.79 -12.09
C ASN A 245 3.64 21.17 -11.44
N THR A 246 4.75 20.98 -12.14
CA THR A 246 6.10 21.31 -11.67
C THR A 246 6.90 22.02 -12.76
N ASP A 247 8.08 22.54 -12.42
CA ASP A 247 9.02 23.10 -13.39
C ASP A 247 9.87 22.02 -14.09
N THR A 248 9.60 20.73 -13.81
CA THR A 248 10.31 19.60 -14.41
C THR A 248 10.15 19.59 -15.91
N LYS A 249 11.27 19.48 -16.65
CA LYS A 249 11.26 19.60 -18.13
C LYS A 249 11.09 18.26 -18.84
N ARG A 250 11.62 17.19 -18.26
CA ARG A 250 11.55 15.84 -18.84
C ARG A 250 11.30 14.80 -17.76
N MET A 251 10.56 13.77 -18.09
CA MET A 251 10.42 12.56 -17.28
C MET A 251 10.39 11.35 -18.23
N GLN A 252 10.75 10.17 -17.73
CA GLN A 252 10.47 8.91 -18.41
C GLN A 252 8.96 8.73 -18.57
N ALA A 253 8.56 8.02 -19.62
CA ALA A 253 7.15 7.83 -19.97
C ALA A 253 6.36 7.07 -18.89
N ASN A 254 7.00 6.13 -18.20
CA ASN A 254 6.44 5.38 -17.08
C ASN A 254 7.33 5.61 -15.86
N MET A 255 6.89 6.44 -14.91
CA MET A 255 7.68 6.75 -13.70
C MET A 255 7.75 5.59 -12.71
N PHE A 256 6.95 4.51 -12.87
CA PHE A 256 7.06 3.31 -12.04
C PHE A 256 8.24 2.42 -12.45
N LEU A 257 8.87 2.72 -13.59
CA LEU A 257 10.11 2.10 -14.03
C LEU A 257 11.27 3.07 -13.85
N ALA A 258 12.29 2.63 -13.10
CA ALA A 258 13.48 3.40 -12.82
C ALA A 258 14.25 3.65 -14.12
N ALA A 259 14.68 4.90 -14.30
CA ALA A 259 15.52 5.31 -15.41
C ALA A 259 16.44 6.44 -14.97
N GLU A 260 17.73 6.34 -15.30
CA GLU A 260 18.66 7.43 -15.05
C GLU A 260 18.25 8.67 -15.86
N ARG A 261 18.32 9.85 -15.24
CA ARG A 261 17.95 11.11 -15.91
C ARG A 261 18.77 11.40 -17.15
N ALA A 262 20.05 11.01 -17.15
CA ALA A 262 20.97 11.16 -18.27
C ALA A 262 20.59 10.31 -19.50
N ASP A 263 19.78 9.26 -19.29
CA ASP A 263 19.34 8.33 -20.33
C ASP A 263 17.98 8.69 -20.92
N LEU A 264 17.27 9.68 -20.36
CA LEU A 264 15.96 10.11 -20.83
C LEU A 264 16.00 10.56 -22.30
N GLY A 265 15.31 9.81 -23.18
CA GLY A 265 15.27 10.03 -24.62
C GLY A 265 16.28 9.23 -25.44
N ARG A 266 17.14 8.43 -24.79
CA ARG A 266 17.97 7.42 -25.47
C ARG A 266 17.11 6.22 -25.91
N PRO A 267 17.56 5.42 -26.90
CA PRO A 267 16.88 4.19 -27.28
C PRO A 267 16.61 3.30 -26.06
N GLY A 268 15.35 2.92 -25.84
CA GLY A 268 14.93 2.08 -24.71
C GLY A 268 14.35 2.84 -23.50
N VAL A 269 14.53 4.16 -23.41
CA VAL A 269 13.93 5.01 -22.35
C VAL A 269 13.08 6.10 -22.98
N ALA A 270 11.79 5.81 -23.17
CA ALA A 270 10.85 6.75 -23.75
C ALA A 270 10.63 7.97 -22.84
N LEU A 271 10.54 9.15 -23.45
CA LEU A 271 10.15 10.38 -22.77
C LEU A 271 8.63 10.47 -22.65
N ALA A 272 8.17 11.00 -21.52
CA ALA A 272 6.80 11.46 -21.38
C ALA A 272 6.54 12.65 -22.31
N VAL A 273 5.32 12.74 -22.83
CA VAL A 273 4.88 13.83 -23.70
C VAL A 273 3.84 14.61 -22.91
N ALA A 274 4.19 15.81 -22.43
CA ALA A 274 3.28 16.63 -21.65
C ALA A 274 2.00 16.95 -22.46
N ARG A 275 0.91 16.22 -22.16
CA ARG A 275 -0.39 16.42 -22.81
C ARG A 275 -1.13 17.56 -22.13
N THR A 276 -1.61 18.53 -22.92
CA THR A 276 -2.45 19.62 -22.41
C THR A 276 -3.87 19.14 -22.19
N ASP A 277 -4.50 19.62 -21.11
CA ASP A 277 -5.93 19.40 -20.86
C ASP A 277 -6.76 20.17 -21.91
N PRO A 278 -7.57 19.47 -22.74
CA PRO A 278 -8.33 20.10 -23.82
C PRO A 278 -9.41 21.07 -23.31
N HIS A 279 -9.93 20.89 -22.10
CA HIS A 279 -10.95 21.77 -21.50
C HIS A 279 -10.32 22.98 -20.83
N ARG A 280 -9.16 22.82 -20.18
CA ARG A 280 -8.40 23.97 -19.66
C ARG A 280 -7.92 24.90 -20.77
N ALA A 281 -7.57 24.34 -21.93
CA ALA A 281 -7.16 25.11 -23.10
C ALA A 281 -8.31 25.84 -23.78
N SER A 282 -9.53 25.28 -23.75
CA SER A 282 -10.71 25.85 -24.43
C SER A 282 -11.61 26.70 -23.53
N GLY A 283 -11.48 26.58 -22.20
CA GLY A 283 -12.40 27.20 -21.23
C GLY A 283 -13.80 26.58 -21.25
N ALA A 284 -13.99 25.47 -21.97
CA ALA A 284 -15.27 24.79 -22.04
C ALA A 284 -15.59 24.10 -20.70
N PRO A 285 -16.85 24.17 -20.23
CA PRO A 285 -17.26 23.41 -19.05
C PRO A 285 -17.23 21.93 -19.37
N ILE A 286 -16.60 21.15 -18.48
CA ILE A 286 -16.72 19.69 -18.47
C ILE A 286 -18.20 19.36 -18.25
N ALA A 287 -18.77 18.50 -19.10
CA ALA A 287 -20.15 18.03 -18.94
C ALA A 287 -20.37 17.50 -17.51
N SER A 288 -21.55 17.75 -16.93
CA SER A 288 -21.84 17.35 -15.55
C SER A 288 -21.64 15.84 -15.37
N THR A 289 -20.51 15.47 -14.76
CA THR A 289 -20.25 14.11 -14.29
C THR A 289 -20.70 14.00 -12.85
N GLU A 290 -21.17 12.83 -12.46
CA GLU A 290 -21.52 12.58 -11.07
C GLU A 290 -20.27 12.62 -10.19
N VAL A 291 -20.32 13.45 -9.14
CA VAL A 291 -19.22 13.62 -8.20
C VAL A 291 -19.39 12.64 -7.04
N ARG A 292 -18.28 12.05 -6.61
CA ARG A 292 -18.24 11.17 -5.42
C ARG A 292 -18.69 11.94 -4.18
N SER A 293 -19.38 11.26 -3.28
CA SER A 293 -19.58 11.82 -1.94
C SER A 293 -18.23 11.95 -1.24
N HIS A 294 -18.11 12.96 -0.37
CA HIS A 294 -16.90 13.17 0.43
C HIS A 294 -16.69 12.08 1.48
N ASP A 295 -17.74 11.34 1.82
CA ASP A 295 -17.74 10.27 2.81
C ASP A 295 -17.58 8.87 2.20
N GLY A 296 -17.47 8.74 0.86
CA GLY A 296 -17.30 7.47 0.15
C GLY A 296 -18.59 6.67 -0.11
N THR A 297 -19.73 7.10 0.43
CA THR A 297 -21.04 6.47 0.18
C THR A 297 -21.54 6.66 -1.26
N GLY A 298 -22.52 5.85 -1.65
CA GLY A 298 -23.20 5.95 -2.93
C GLY A 298 -22.32 5.59 -4.13
N THR A 299 -21.17 4.96 -3.94
CA THR A 299 -20.31 4.46 -5.03
C THR A 299 -20.86 3.18 -5.67
N ASN A 300 -21.76 2.48 -4.98
CA ASN A 300 -22.51 1.33 -5.51
C ASN A 300 -24.01 1.53 -5.30
N THR A 301 -24.84 1.27 -6.33
CA THR A 301 -26.30 1.49 -6.27
C THR A 301 -27.05 0.46 -5.44
N GLN A 302 -26.56 -0.79 -5.38
CA GLN A 302 -27.16 -1.85 -4.57
C GLN A 302 -26.66 -1.79 -3.12
N PHE A 303 -25.41 -1.36 -2.93
CA PHE A 303 -24.74 -1.31 -1.63
C PHE A 303 -24.30 0.11 -1.26
N SER A 304 -25.24 1.05 -1.20
CA SER A 304 -24.95 2.49 -1.12
C SER A 304 -24.22 2.95 0.14
N ALA A 305 -24.21 2.17 1.22
CA ALA A 305 -23.51 2.51 2.47
C ALA A 305 -22.07 1.96 2.56
N LEU A 306 -21.71 0.97 1.72
CA LEU A 306 -20.39 0.34 1.78
C LEU A 306 -19.29 1.34 1.44
N ASN A 307 -18.11 1.15 2.05
CA ASN A 307 -16.94 2.03 1.92
C ASN A 307 -17.17 3.48 2.39
N GLY A 308 -18.29 3.76 3.06
CA GLY A 308 -18.51 5.02 3.75
C GLY A 308 -17.53 5.23 4.91
N VAL A 309 -17.32 6.48 5.34
CA VAL A 309 -16.57 6.79 6.56
C VAL A 309 -17.15 6.01 7.75
N GLY A 310 -16.29 5.30 8.47
CA GLY A 310 -16.68 4.46 9.61
C GLY A 310 -17.17 3.06 9.23
N TRP A 311 -17.20 2.71 7.95
CA TRP A 311 -17.54 1.36 7.51
C TRP A 311 -16.44 0.36 7.86
N GLN A 312 -16.82 -0.86 8.27
CA GLN A 312 -15.87 -1.91 8.60
C GLN A 312 -15.33 -2.63 7.35
N PHE A 313 -14.04 -2.96 7.38
CA PHE A 313 -13.41 -3.75 6.33
C PHE A 313 -14.02 -5.15 6.18
N GLY A 314 -14.06 -5.63 4.93
CA GLY A 314 -14.31 -7.00 4.49
C GLY A 314 -13.34 -8.01 5.06
N ARG A 315 -13.67 -9.29 4.93
CA ARG A 315 -12.72 -10.37 5.19
C ARG A 315 -12.78 -11.41 4.08
N ILE A 316 -11.61 -11.90 3.70
CA ILE A 316 -11.45 -13.04 2.80
C ILE A 316 -11.61 -14.32 3.62
N GLY A 317 -10.91 -14.42 4.76
CA GLY A 317 -10.96 -15.55 5.67
C GLY A 317 -11.68 -15.25 7.00
N PRO A 318 -11.95 -16.27 7.82
CA PRO A 318 -12.50 -16.06 9.16
C PRO A 318 -11.51 -15.29 10.05
N ALA A 319 -12.03 -14.51 11.00
CA ALA A 319 -11.19 -13.83 11.98
C ALA A 319 -10.49 -14.83 12.91
N ARG A 320 -9.19 -14.62 13.13
CA ARG A 320 -8.32 -15.44 13.97
C ARG A 320 -8.12 -14.78 15.33
N PHE A 321 -9.15 -14.86 16.17
CA PHE A 321 -9.11 -14.44 17.57
C PHE A 321 -9.32 -15.64 18.49
N ALA A 322 -8.75 -15.59 19.70
CA ALA A 322 -8.92 -16.63 20.71
C ALA A 322 -10.39 -16.74 21.19
N ASP A 323 -11.10 -15.62 21.25
CA ASP A 323 -12.51 -15.51 21.61
C ASP A 323 -13.44 -15.35 20.39
N GLY A 324 -12.87 -15.39 19.17
CA GLY A 324 -13.60 -15.15 17.93
C GLY A 324 -13.97 -13.68 17.66
N VAL A 325 -13.60 -12.73 18.52
CA VAL A 325 -14.06 -11.33 18.42
C VAL A 325 -12.90 -10.31 18.47
N HIS A 326 -12.01 -10.41 19.45
CA HIS A 326 -11.03 -9.34 19.73
C HIS A 326 -9.75 -9.80 20.42
N THR A 327 -9.79 -10.90 21.18
CA THR A 327 -8.61 -11.36 21.93
C THR A 327 -7.60 -12.00 21.00
N MET A 328 -6.39 -11.43 20.91
CA MET A 328 -5.31 -11.98 20.10
C MET A 328 -4.94 -13.40 20.55
N VAL A 329 -4.57 -14.26 19.59
CA VAL A 329 -4.16 -15.63 19.88
C VAL A 329 -2.86 -15.64 20.68
N ALA A 330 -2.84 -16.40 21.79
CA ALA A 330 -1.65 -16.58 22.61
C ALA A 330 -0.67 -17.58 21.98
N GLY A 331 0.62 -17.41 22.28
CA GLY A 331 1.66 -18.35 21.86
C GLY A 331 2.19 -18.16 20.44
N ASP A 332 1.74 -17.12 19.72
CA ASP A 332 2.40 -16.69 18.49
C ASP A 332 3.78 -16.09 18.81
N PRO A 333 4.78 -16.25 17.91
CA PRO A 333 6.12 -15.73 18.15
C PRO A 333 6.13 -14.21 18.31
N ASN A 334 7.01 -13.68 19.16
CA ASN A 334 7.12 -12.25 19.39
C ASN A 334 7.41 -11.48 18.07
N PRO A 335 6.66 -10.41 17.73
CA PRO A 335 6.85 -9.67 16.48
C PRO A 335 8.26 -9.09 16.28
N ARG A 336 8.89 -8.61 17.35
CA ARG A 336 10.27 -8.10 17.30
C ARG A 336 11.28 -9.23 17.08
N THR A 337 11.05 -10.41 17.66
CA THR A 337 11.86 -11.60 17.35
C THR A 337 11.76 -11.96 15.86
N ILE A 338 10.54 -11.94 15.28
CA ILE A 338 10.36 -12.19 13.84
C ILE A 338 11.10 -11.13 13.01
N SER A 339 10.95 -9.84 13.37
CA SER A 339 11.65 -8.73 12.73
C SER A 339 13.18 -8.94 12.75
N ASN A 340 13.76 -9.34 13.88
CA ASN A 340 15.19 -9.59 13.99
C ASN A 340 15.67 -10.83 13.20
N VAL A 341 14.88 -11.89 13.14
CA VAL A 341 15.29 -13.17 12.52
C VAL A 341 15.08 -13.18 11.01
N VAL A 342 13.95 -12.62 10.57
CA VAL A 342 13.46 -12.71 9.19
C VAL A 342 13.64 -11.38 8.44
N VAL A 343 13.30 -10.25 9.06
CA VAL A 343 13.23 -8.96 8.35
C VAL A 343 14.59 -8.25 8.30
N ALA A 344 15.41 -8.39 9.33
CA ALA A 344 16.78 -7.88 9.33
C ALA A 344 17.70 -8.63 8.34
N TYR A 345 17.22 -9.68 7.70
CA TYR A 345 17.99 -10.46 6.73
C TYR A 345 18.09 -9.71 5.41
N GLU A 346 19.28 -9.25 5.05
CA GLU A 346 19.58 -8.71 3.73
C GLU A 346 19.90 -9.86 2.77
N ASN A 347 19.02 -10.11 1.81
CA ASN A 347 19.38 -10.93 0.66
C ASN A 347 20.04 -10.03 -0.41
N THR A 348 21.36 -10.03 -0.49
CA THR A 348 22.13 -9.25 -1.46
C THR A 348 22.02 -9.75 -2.91
N SER A 349 21.17 -10.75 -3.17
CA SER A 349 21.20 -11.53 -4.42
C SER A 349 20.22 -11.09 -5.50
N ILE A 350 19.37 -10.08 -5.28
CA ILE A 350 18.35 -9.70 -6.27
C ILE A 350 18.24 -8.18 -6.32
N PRO A 351 18.64 -7.51 -7.41
CA PRO A 351 18.21 -6.16 -7.70
C PRO A 351 16.71 -6.17 -8.03
N ALA A 352 15.96 -5.17 -7.58
CA ALA A 352 14.61 -4.96 -8.11
C ALA A 352 14.76 -4.73 -9.61
N GLU A 353 14.26 -5.66 -10.42
CA GLU A 353 14.30 -5.53 -11.86
C GLU A 353 13.39 -4.36 -12.27
N LYS A 354 13.98 -3.16 -12.30
CA LYS A 354 13.50 -1.92 -12.92
C LYS A 354 12.37 -1.14 -12.24
N ALA A 355 11.80 -1.57 -11.11
CA ALA A 355 10.82 -0.74 -10.41
C ALA A 355 11.48 0.49 -9.79
N SER A 356 10.81 1.64 -9.84
CA SER A 356 11.29 2.87 -9.18
C SER A 356 10.66 3.07 -7.81
N ALA A 357 11.23 3.99 -7.03
CA ALA A 357 10.63 4.49 -5.80
C ALA A 357 9.17 4.98 -5.97
N MET A 358 8.76 5.41 -7.18
CA MET A 358 7.37 5.83 -7.44
C MET A 358 6.37 4.73 -7.10
N LEU A 359 6.76 3.45 -7.19
CA LEU A 359 5.87 2.33 -6.87
C LEU A 359 5.44 2.36 -5.39
N TYR A 360 6.36 2.56 -4.45
CA TYR A 360 5.98 2.62 -3.03
C TYR A 360 5.30 3.95 -2.68
N VAL A 361 5.70 5.06 -3.31
CA VAL A 361 5.09 6.37 -3.09
C VAL A 361 3.63 6.36 -3.53
N TRP A 362 3.34 5.82 -4.71
CA TRP A 362 1.96 5.67 -5.19
C TRP A 362 1.17 4.66 -4.37
N GLY A 363 1.80 3.55 -3.94
CA GLY A 363 1.20 2.59 -3.03
C GLY A 363 0.76 3.25 -1.72
N GLN A 364 1.60 4.10 -1.13
CA GLN A 364 1.26 4.87 0.07
C GLN A 364 0.21 5.95 -0.19
N PHE A 365 0.25 6.61 -1.35
CA PHE A 365 -0.83 7.52 -1.74
C PHE A 365 -2.18 6.79 -1.78
N LEU A 366 -2.24 5.60 -2.37
CA LEU A 366 -3.47 4.81 -2.47
C LEU A 366 -3.96 4.33 -1.10
N THR A 367 -3.09 3.78 -0.25
CA THR A 367 -3.50 3.33 1.09
C THR A 367 -4.10 4.49 1.89
N HIS A 368 -3.53 5.69 1.81
CA HIS A 368 -4.08 6.87 2.48
C HIS A 368 -5.37 7.41 1.86
N GLU A 369 -5.68 7.07 0.60
CA GLU A 369 -6.90 7.48 -0.10
C GLU A 369 -8.07 6.51 0.16
N ILE A 370 -7.81 5.20 0.18
CA ILE A 370 -8.88 4.18 0.23
C ILE A 370 -8.91 3.37 1.52
N GLU A 371 -7.93 3.56 2.41
CA GLU A 371 -7.81 2.83 3.67
C GLU A 371 -7.64 3.78 4.86
N PHE A 372 -8.63 3.78 5.74
CA PHE A 372 -8.48 4.41 7.05
C PHE A 372 -9.23 3.59 8.08
N ALA A 373 -8.53 3.22 9.14
CA ALA A 373 -9.11 2.55 10.30
C ALA A 373 -8.94 3.44 11.54
N LYS A 374 -10.01 3.59 12.31
CA LYS A 374 -10.00 4.42 13.52
C LYS A 374 -9.17 3.74 14.61
N SER A 375 -8.19 4.46 15.15
CA SER A 375 -7.46 4.02 16.35
C SER A 375 -8.38 3.93 17.57
N GLY A 376 -8.18 2.89 18.38
CA GLY A 376 -8.86 2.72 19.65
C GLY A 376 -8.09 3.38 20.79
N THR A 377 -8.29 2.87 21.99
CA THR A 377 -7.60 3.33 23.22
C THR A 377 -6.81 2.22 23.91
N GLU A 378 -6.97 0.97 23.47
CA GLU A 378 -6.29 -0.17 24.07
C GLU A 378 -4.82 -0.23 23.64
N ASP A 379 -3.95 -0.59 24.58
CA ASP A 379 -2.54 -0.85 24.30
C ASP A 379 -2.39 -2.16 23.51
N GLY A 380 -1.56 -2.12 22.48
CA GLY A 380 -1.18 -3.26 21.66
C GLY A 380 0.33 -3.37 21.51
N SER A 381 1.10 -2.72 22.39
CA SER A 381 2.54 -2.58 22.27
C SER A 381 3.28 -3.91 22.21
N VAL A 382 4.41 -3.91 21.51
CA VAL A 382 5.33 -5.04 21.43
C VAL A 382 6.49 -4.77 22.36
N PHE A 383 6.99 -5.80 23.06
CA PHE A 383 8.16 -5.67 23.93
C PHE A 383 9.34 -6.43 23.34
N SER A 384 10.52 -5.82 23.38
CA SER A 384 11.76 -6.43 22.90
C SER A 384 12.12 -7.69 23.71
N PRO A 385 12.57 -8.76 23.04
CA PRO A 385 12.96 -10.00 23.71
C PRO A 385 14.31 -9.86 24.44
N ALA A 386 14.63 -10.84 25.28
CA ALA A 386 15.98 -10.99 25.82
C ALA A 386 16.99 -11.23 24.68
N GLY A 387 18.13 -10.54 24.73
CA GLY A 387 19.16 -10.65 23.70
C GLY A 387 18.83 -9.95 22.38
N ASP A 388 17.89 -9.00 22.36
CA ASP A 388 17.69 -8.12 21.20
C ASP A 388 19.00 -7.39 20.85
N PRO A 389 19.40 -7.34 19.56
CA PRO A 389 20.68 -6.78 19.15
C PRO A 389 20.75 -5.25 19.22
N VAL A 390 19.60 -4.56 19.30
CA VAL A 390 19.52 -3.09 19.22
C VAL A 390 18.89 -2.50 20.47
N LEU A 391 17.80 -3.10 20.96
CA LEU A 391 17.02 -2.58 22.09
C LEU A 391 17.37 -3.30 23.39
N ALA A 392 17.33 -2.57 24.51
CA ALA A 392 17.39 -3.23 25.82
C ALA A 392 16.20 -4.19 25.98
N THR A 393 16.36 -5.25 26.77
CA THR A 393 15.27 -6.22 27.02
C THR A 393 14.06 -5.53 27.68
N GLY A 394 12.86 -5.79 27.16
CA GLY A 394 11.63 -5.19 27.67
C GLY A 394 11.40 -3.75 27.24
N THR A 395 12.22 -3.18 26.34
CA THR A 395 11.90 -1.93 25.66
C THR A 395 10.57 -2.07 24.93
N MET A 396 9.67 -1.14 25.21
CA MET A 396 8.34 -1.05 24.60
C MET A 396 8.46 -0.42 23.21
N ILE A 397 7.89 -1.09 22.20
CA ILE A 397 7.63 -0.57 20.86
C ILE A 397 6.14 -0.19 20.85
N PRO A 398 5.81 1.10 20.90
CA PRO A 398 4.44 1.55 21.16
C PRO A 398 3.51 1.23 19.99
N MET A 399 2.34 0.68 20.28
CA MET A 399 1.25 0.54 19.33
C MET A 399 -0.10 0.64 20.04
N THR A 400 -1.00 1.47 19.52
CA THR A 400 -2.40 1.45 19.94
C THR A 400 -3.21 0.51 19.05
N ARG A 401 -4.07 -0.31 19.65
CA ARG A 401 -4.98 -1.21 18.94
C ARG A 401 -6.04 -0.42 18.18
N LEU A 402 -6.62 -1.03 17.15
CA LEU A 402 -7.76 -0.44 16.44
C LEU A 402 -9.01 -0.37 17.33
N ALA A 403 -9.88 0.59 17.04
CA ALA A 403 -11.18 0.64 17.67
C ALA A 403 -12.01 -0.57 17.22
N VAL A 404 -12.50 -1.35 18.18
CA VAL A 404 -13.31 -2.53 17.93
C VAL A 404 -14.68 -2.34 18.56
N ASP A 405 -15.73 -2.59 17.77
CA ASP A 405 -17.07 -2.79 18.31
C ASP A 405 -17.21 -4.24 18.75
N THR A 406 -17.04 -4.49 20.05
CA THR A 406 -17.14 -5.84 20.63
C THR A 406 -18.57 -6.35 20.71
N SER A 407 -19.58 -5.50 20.42
CA SER A 407 -20.99 -5.91 20.38
C SER A 407 -21.38 -6.57 19.06
N THR A 408 -20.55 -6.42 18.01
CA THR A 408 -20.77 -7.00 16.69
C THR A 408 -19.67 -8.02 16.37
N PRO A 409 -20.01 -9.26 15.97
CA PRO A 409 -19.02 -10.24 15.51
C PRO A 409 -18.19 -9.69 14.34
N PRO A 410 -16.92 -10.13 14.17
CA PRO A 410 -16.15 -9.79 12.98
C PRO A 410 -16.91 -10.16 11.71
N ALA A 411 -16.70 -9.37 10.64
CA ALA A 411 -17.34 -9.62 9.36
C ALA A 411 -17.17 -11.07 8.88
N ALA A 412 -18.26 -11.69 8.42
CA ALA A 412 -18.23 -13.03 7.87
C ALA A 412 -17.41 -13.10 6.56
N PRO A 413 -16.75 -14.24 6.27
CA PRO A 413 -16.06 -14.46 4.99
C PRO A 413 -17.01 -14.41 3.81
N GLY A 414 -16.66 -13.65 2.77
CA GLY A 414 -17.48 -13.47 1.56
C GLY A 414 -18.70 -12.59 1.82
N GLY A 415 -18.83 -11.50 1.06
CA GLY A 415 -19.80 -10.40 1.28
C GLY A 415 -21.30 -10.72 1.19
N ALA A 416 -21.73 -11.96 1.41
CA ALA A 416 -23.10 -12.43 1.22
C ALA A 416 -24.10 -12.03 2.34
N SER A 417 -23.65 -11.43 3.44
CA SER A 417 -24.58 -10.97 4.50
C SER A 417 -24.00 -9.80 5.30
N ARG A 418 -23.92 -8.62 4.66
CA ARG A 418 -23.53 -7.40 5.36
C ARG A 418 -24.74 -6.51 5.63
N PRO A 419 -24.83 -5.89 6.83
CA PRO A 419 -25.90 -4.94 7.12
C PRO A 419 -25.96 -3.86 6.05
N THR A 420 -27.16 -3.43 5.66
CA THR A 420 -27.38 -2.33 4.71
C THR A 420 -27.30 -0.96 5.38
N THR A 421 -26.99 -0.92 6.68
CA THR A 421 -26.93 0.28 7.51
C THR A 421 -25.60 0.32 8.26
N PRO A 422 -24.94 1.49 8.36
CA PRO A 422 -23.74 1.63 9.17
C PRO A 422 -24.03 1.31 10.65
N PRO A 423 -23.05 0.78 11.40
CA PRO A 423 -23.22 0.56 12.83
C PRO A 423 -23.57 1.89 13.54
N PRO A 424 -24.44 1.86 14.57
CA PRO A 424 -24.86 3.07 15.27
C PRO A 424 -23.71 3.67 16.12
N GLY A 425 -23.37 4.94 15.87
CA GLY A 425 -22.39 5.74 16.63
C GLY A 425 -21.04 5.90 15.89
N GLY A 426 -20.50 7.08 15.64
CA GLY A 426 -20.82 8.43 16.11
C GLY A 426 -20.15 9.46 15.20
N ASN A 427 -20.72 10.66 15.20
CA ASN A 427 -20.24 11.84 14.47
C ASN A 427 -18.72 12.02 14.66
N PRO A 428 -17.86 12.03 13.61
CA PRO A 428 -16.43 12.27 13.75
C PRO A 428 -16.18 13.78 13.89
N GLY A 429 -16.79 14.40 14.90
CA GLY A 429 -16.42 15.72 15.36
C GLY A 429 -15.19 15.59 16.25
N ALA A 430 -14.03 15.99 15.72
CA ALA A 430 -12.78 16.25 16.43
C ALA A 430 -12.14 15.06 17.20
N ALA A 431 -11.04 14.54 16.65
CA ALA A 431 -9.96 14.00 17.47
C ALA A 431 -8.62 14.47 16.91
N SER A 432 -8.03 15.41 17.65
CA SER A 432 -6.71 16.00 17.48
C SER A 432 -5.60 14.96 17.52
N GLY A 433 -4.63 15.09 16.62
CA GLY A 433 -3.38 14.32 16.68
C GLY A 433 -2.48 14.35 15.45
N ALA A 434 -2.82 15.11 14.41
CA ALA A 434 -1.92 15.70 13.40
C ALA A 434 -2.85 16.33 12.35
N ASN A 435 -3.06 17.64 12.41
CA ASN A 435 -3.84 18.35 11.40
C ASN A 435 -3.08 18.31 10.06
N PRO A 436 -3.63 17.76 8.96
CA PRO A 436 -3.33 18.32 7.67
C PRO A 436 -4.01 19.70 7.58
N PRO A 437 -3.39 20.72 6.96
CA PRO A 437 -3.99 22.04 6.85
C PRO A 437 -5.33 21.96 6.09
N PRO A 438 -6.29 22.85 6.42
CA PRO A 438 -7.59 22.88 5.76
C PRO A 438 -7.40 23.15 4.26
N ARG A 439 -7.96 22.26 3.43
CA ARG A 439 -8.08 22.48 2.00
C ARG A 439 -8.93 23.75 1.77
N ARG A 440 -8.34 24.75 1.14
CA ARG A 440 -9.06 25.84 0.47
C ARG A 440 -9.13 25.55 -1.02
#